data_AF-A0A081RS56-F1
#
_entry.id   AF-A0A081RS56-F1
#
_cell.length_a   1.000
_cell.length_b   1.000
_cell.length_c   1.000
_cell.angle_alpha   90.00
_cell.angle_beta   90.00
_cell.angle_gamma   90.00
#
_symmetry.space_group_name_H-M   'P 1'
#
loop_
_entity.id
_entity.type
_entity.pdbx_description
1 polymer ?
#
loop_
_entity_poly.entity_id
_entity_poly.type
_entity_poly.pdbx_seq_one_letter_code
_entity_poly.pdbx_strand_id
1 'polypeptide(L)'
;MKRLTALLIGSILLSGCAQMVEEQNKKDAETKASLMECSEPKLDDKYLKPTKEDFIAQLNRQALFAEAYKSIAGMKMDRLNISGLTQSDDLEVVGAIGDCNRKQTEQRISIVKPQFESLKSSTKNKVEKVALIKAYSEWVSYVKNNTGGNDARERVKLDSAIAEYENQ
;
A
#
# COMPACT_ATOMS: atom_id res chain seq x y z
N MET A 1 80.47 4.08 -0.52
CA MET A 1 79.11 4.65 -0.70
C MET A 1 78.42 3.98 -1.87
N LYS A 2 77.41 3.14 -1.63
CA LYS A 2 76.31 2.87 -2.57
C LYS A 2 75.07 2.59 -1.71
N ARG A 3 74.24 3.62 -1.55
CA ARG A 3 72.91 3.52 -0.97
C ARG A 3 71.97 3.11 -2.10
N LEU A 4 71.32 1.96 -1.98
CA LEU A 4 70.15 1.60 -2.79
C LEU A 4 69.01 1.34 -1.81
N THR A 5 68.42 2.42 -1.34
CA THR A 5 67.11 2.40 -0.70
C THR A 5 66.08 2.18 -1.81
N ALA A 6 65.62 0.94 -1.95
CA ALA A 6 64.45 0.60 -2.73
C ALA A 6 63.22 1.21 -2.05
N LEU A 7 62.62 2.19 -2.71
CA LEU A 7 61.35 2.80 -2.32
C LEU A 7 60.22 1.78 -2.52
N LEU A 8 59.72 1.25 -1.42
CA LEU A 8 58.42 0.59 -1.33
C LEU A 8 57.33 1.65 -1.50
N ILE A 9 56.86 1.86 -2.73
CA ILE A 9 55.60 2.56 -3.02
C ILE A 9 54.71 1.52 -3.69
N GLY A 10 53.80 0.92 -2.93
CA GLY A 10 52.89 -0.08 -3.49
C GLY A 10 51.94 -0.69 -2.48
N SER A 11 51.14 0.12 -1.78
CA SER A 11 50.05 -0.44 -0.94
C SER A 11 48.92 0.54 -0.54
N ILE A 12 48.71 1.67 -1.24
CA ILE A 12 47.64 2.63 -0.86
C ILE A 12 46.33 2.46 -1.67
N LEU A 13 46.25 1.54 -2.65
CA LEU A 13 45.07 1.44 -3.54
C LEU A 13 43.98 0.45 -3.12
N LEU A 14 44.13 -0.30 -2.01
CA LEU A 14 43.19 -1.36 -1.63
C LEU A 14 42.20 -0.99 -0.51
N SER A 15 42.48 0.05 0.30
CA SER A 15 41.57 0.46 1.38
C SER A 15 40.34 1.22 0.89
N GLY A 16 40.46 1.95 -0.23
CA GLY A 16 39.34 2.68 -0.83
C GLY A 16 38.23 1.78 -1.37
N CYS A 17 38.57 0.63 -1.96
CA CYS A 17 37.57 -0.31 -2.49
C CYS A 17 36.79 -1.03 -1.39
N ALA A 18 37.43 -1.37 -0.26
CA ALA A 18 36.76 -2.00 0.86
C ALA A 18 35.75 -1.04 1.53
N GLN A 19 36.14 0.22 1.74
CA GLN A 19 35.27 1.24 2.30
C GLN A 19 34.10 1.57 1.36
N MET A 20 34.33 1.66 0.05
CA MET A 20 33.26 1.86 -0.93
C MET A 20 32.26 0.70 -0.96
N VAL A 21 32.72 -0.55 -0.84
CA VAL A 21 31.83 -1.73 -0.78
C VAL A 21 31.03 -1.75 0.51
N GLU A 22 31.62 -1.39 1.65
CA GLU A 22 30.92 -1.30 2.93
C GLU A 22 29.83 -0.21 2.92
N GLU A 23 30.15 0.98 2.40
CA GLU A 23 29.20 2.09 2.24
C GLU A 23 28.05 1.73 1.28
N GLN A 24 28.35 1.04 0.17
CA GLN A 24 27.36 0.56 -0.77
C GLN A 24 26.42 -0.47 -0.13
N ASN A 25 26.97 -1.48 0.55
CA ASN A 25 26.16 -2.51 1.23
C ASN A 25 25.23 -1.91 2.29
N LYS A 26 25.71 -0.90 3.03
CA LYS A 26 24.88 -0.19 4.01
C LYS A 26 23.72 0.54 3.33
N LYS A 27 24.00 1.26 2.23
CA LYS A 27 22.99 1.98 1.46
C LYS A 27 21.95 1.04 0.83
N ASP A 28 22.37 -0.12 0.37
CA ASP A 28 21.49 -1.14 -0.20
C ASP A 28 20.56 -1.72 0.89
N ALA A 29 21.10 -1.99 2.09
CA ALA A 29 20.31 -2.44 3.24
C ALA A 29 19.28 -1.38 3.70
N GLU A 30 19.68 -0.11 3.76
CA GLU A 30 18.79 1.01 4.09
C GLU A 30 17.69 1.21 3.02
N THR A 31 18.06 1.09 1.74
CA THR A 31 17.11 1.20 0.62
C THR A 31 16.09 0.07 0.67
N LYS A 32 16.56 -1.18 0.85
CA LYS A 32 15.70 -2.35 1.02
C LYS A 32 14.73 -2.18 2.18
N ALA A 33 15.21 -1.80 3.37
CA ALA A 33 14.38 -1.57 4.55
C ALA A 33 13.30 -0.50 4.31
N SER A 34 13.67 0.62 3.69
CA SER A 34 12.73 1.69 3.35
C SER A 34 11.65 1.24 2.35
N LEU A 35 12.02 0.43 1.36
CA LEU A 35 11.07 -0.11 0.39
C LEU A 35 10.11 -1.13 1.03
N MET A 36 10.59 -1.95 1.96
CA MET A 36 9.80 -2.96 2.66
C MET A 36 8.89 -2.40 3.77
N GLU A 37 9.11 -1.16 4.22
CA GLU A 37 8.31 -0.56 5.30
C GLU A 37 6.81 -0.51 4.95
N CYS A 38 5.96 -1.03 5.82
CA CYS A 38 4.51 -0.95 5.67
C CYS A 38 3.94 -0.01 6.75
N SER A 39 3.68 1.25 6.39
CA SER A 39 2.98 2.16 7.29
C SER A 39 1.51 1.77 7.36
N GLU A 40 1.08 1.15 8.46
CA GLU A 40 -0.33 0.83 8.65
C GLU A 40 -1.14 2.12 8.87
N PRO A 41 -2.24 2.34 8.12
CA PRO A 41 -3.11 3.47 8.33
C PRO A 41 -3.79 3.26 9.67
N LYS A 42 -3.68 4.26 10.53
CA LYS A 42 -4.53 4.34 11.71
C LYS A 42 -5.94 4.65 11.23
N LEU A 43 -6.79 3.64 11.24
CA LEU A 43 -8.18 3.79 10.88
C LEU A 43 -8.98 3.98 12.18
N ASP A 44 -9.90 4.94 12.16
CA ASP A 44 -10.68 5.32 13.34
C ASP A 44 -11.69 4.21 13.67
N ASP A 45 -11.53 3.62 14.86
CA ASP A 45 -12.35 2.52 15.35
C ASP A 45 -13.71 2.98 15.95
N LYS A 46 -13.97 4.29 16.00
CA LYS A 46 -15.19 4.81 16.64
C LYS A 46 -16.41 4.74 15.73
N TYR A 47 -17.07 3.58 15.66
CA TYR A 47 -18.44 3.52 15.14
C TYR A 47 -19.30 2.54 15.93
N LEU A 48 -19.99 3.05 16.95
CA LEU A 48 -20.91 2.26 17.79
C LEU A 48 -22.31 2.13 17.17
N LYS A 49 -22.75 3.09 16.34
CA LYS A 49 -23.98 3.05 15.53
C LYS A 49 -23.83 3.99 14.33
N PRO A 50 -23.48 3.49 13.13
CA PRO A 50 -23.32 4.35 11.96
C PRO A 50 -24.68 4.79 11.42
N THR A 51 -24.79 6.05 11.03
CA THR A 51 -25.87 6.51 10.14
C THR A 51 -25.57 6.10 8.69
N LYS A 52 -26.56 6.25 7.81
CA LYS A 52 -26.37 6.10 6.36
C LYS A 52 -25.26 7.03 5.83
N GLU A 53 -25.28 8.28 6.27
CA GLU A 53 -24.30 9.31 5.91
C GLU A 53 -22.90 8.94 6.40
N ASP A 54 -22.76 8.48 7.64
CA ASP A 54 -21.47 8.03 8.19
C ASP A 54 -20.90 6.87 7.37
N PHE A 55 -21.74 5.92 6.99
CA PHE A 55 -21.32 4.77 6.21
C PHE A 55 -20.86 5.17 4.80
N ILE A 56 -21.62 6.02 4.11
CA ILE A 56 -21.22 6.56 2.80
C ILE A 56 -19.89 7.32 2.90
N ALA A 57 -19.75 8.19 3.90
CA ALA A 57 -18.51 8.91 4.15
C ALA A 57 -17.34 7.95 4.40
N GLN A 58 -17.58 6.86 5.14
CA GLN A 58 -16.56 5.85 5.41
C GLN A 58 -16.18 5.06 4.16
N LEU A 59 -17.14 4.68 3.29
CA LEU A 59 -16.83 4.03 2.01
C LEU A 59 -15.90 4.91 1.16
N ASN A 60 -16.25 6.19 1.01
CA ASN A 60 -15.46 7.16 0.25
C ASN A 60 -14.06 7.36 0.85
N ARG A 61 -13.98 7.55 2.18
CA ARG A 61 -12.71 7.75 2.88
C ARG A 61 -11.76 6.57 2.69
N GLN A 62 -12.28 5.35 2.83
CA GLN A 62 -11.47 4.14 2.69
C GLN A 62 -11.10 3.84 1.23
N ALA A 63 -11.95 4.23 0.27
CA ALA A 63 -11.61 4.16 -1.16
C ALA A 63 -10.45 5.11 -1.50
N LEU A 64 -10.50 6.37 -1.03
CA LEU A 64 -9.40 7.33 -1.20
C LEU A 64 -8.09 6.84 -0.58
N PHE A 65 -8.17 6.25 0.62
CA PHE A 65 -6.99 5.65 1.21
C PHE A 65 -6.48 4.46 0.39
N ALA A 66 -7.34 3.61 -0.17
CA ALA A 66 -6.90 2.54 -1.06
C ALA A 66 -6.13 3.08 -2.28
N GLU A 67 -6.59 4.19 -2.89
CA GLU A 67 -5.88 4.88 -3.98
C GLU A 67 -4.51 5.39 -3.54
N ALA A 68 -4.43 6.05 -2.38
CA ALA A 68 -3.18 6.57 -1.85
C ALA A 68 -2.14 5.46 -1.59
N TYR A 69 -2.57 4.34 -1.00
CA TYR A 69 -1.69 3.20 -0.77
C TYR A 69 -1.19 2.56 -2.07
N LYS A 70 -2.05 2.48 -3.09
CA LYS A 70 -1.64 2.04 -4.42
C LYS A 70 -0.57 2.95 -5.01
N SER A 71 -0.75 4.26 -4.93
CA SER A 71 0.24 5.23 -5.41
C SER A 71 1.58 5.06 -4.68
N ILE A 72 1.55 4.86 -3.36
CA ILE A 72 2.76 4.59 -2.57
C ILE A 72 3.43 3.29 -2.99
N ALA A 73 2.66 2.22 -3.19
CA ALA A 73 3.19 0.94 -3.69
C ALA A 73 3.81 1.09 -5.08
N GLY A 74 3.18 1.84 -5.98
CA GLY A 74 3.72 2.18 -7.30
C GLY A 74 5.06 2.92 -7.20
N MET A 75 5.14 3.97 -6.36
CA MET A 75 6.39 4.70 -6.11
C MET A 75 7.50 3.80 -5.54
N LYS A 76 7.16 2.82 -4.69
CA LYS A 76 8.11 1.83 -4.18
C LYS A 76 8.60 0.89 -5.27
N MET A 77 7.72 0.43 -6.15
CA MET A 77 8.08 -0.39 -7.31
C MET A 77 8.96 0.38 -8.30
N ASP A 78 8.64 1.65 -8.58
CA ASP A 78 9.45 2.51 -9.45
C ASP A 78 10.85 2.75 -8.86
N ARG A 79 10.93 2.98 -7.54
CA ARG A 79 12.20 3.11 -6.82
C ARG A 79 12.99 1.80 -6.82
N LEU A 80 12.32 0.66 -6.68
CA LEU A 80 12.96 -0.66 -6.77
C LEU A 80 13.62 -0.86 -8.13
N ASN A 81 12.91 -0.55 -9.22
CA ASN A 81 13.39 -0.70 -10.60
C ASN A 81 14.68 0.09 -10.90
N ILE A 82 14.98 1.13 -10.13
CA ILE A 82 16.19 1.97 -10.30
C ILE A 82 17.19 1.83 -9.14
N SER A 83 16.92 0.96 -8.17
CA SER A 83 17.71 0.85 -6.93
C SER A 83 19.07 0.18 -7.12
N GLY A 84 19.22 -0.67 -8.14
CA GLY A 84 20.43 -1.47 -8.37
C GLY A 84 20.61 -2.62 -7.38
N LEU A 85 19.55 -3.00 -6.65
CA LEU A 85 19.54 -4.15 -5.73
C LEU A 85 19.74 -5.48 -6.48
N THR A 86 20.07 -6.53 -5.72
CA THR A 86 20.19 -7.87 -6.29
C THR A 86 18.81 -8.42 -6.64
N GLN A 87 18.74 -9.36 -7.60
CA GLN A 87 17.48 -10.02 -7.97
C GLN A 87 16.78 -10.69 -6.77
N SER A 88 17.55 -11.20 -5.80
CA SER A 88 17.00 -11.79 -4.58
C SER A 88 16.34 -10.73 -3.70
N ASP A 89 16.97 -9.57 -3.55
CA ASP A 89 16.42 -8.46 -2.78
C ASP A 89 15.18 -7.88 -3.47
N ASP A 90 15.17 -7.80 -4.80
CA ASP A 90 14.00 -7.38 -5.57
C ASP A 90 12.78 -8.26 -5.28
N LEU A 91 12.94 -9.58 -5.32
CA LEU A 91 11.84 -10.52 -5.04
C LEU A 91 11.32 -10.37 -3.60
N GLU A 92 12.21 -10.16 -2.64
CA GLU A 92 11.84 -9.94 -1.25
C GLU A 92 11.07 -8.62 -1.06
N VAL A 93 11.54 -7.54 -1.69
CA VAL A 93 10.86 -6.23 -1.65
C VAL A 93 9.49 -6.31 -2.32
N VAL A 94 9.39 -6.94 -3.50
CA VAL A 94 8.10 -7.14 -4.20
C VAL A 94 7.13 -7.92 -3.32
N GLY A 95 7.61 -8.99 -2.67
CA GLY A 95 6.83 -9.77 -1.72
C GLY A 95 6.32 -8.91 -0.56
N ALA A 96 7.19 -8.12 0.06
CA ALA A 96 6.84 -7.24 1.18
C ALA A 96 5.80 -6.18 0.78
N ILE A 97 5.93 -5.58 -0.41
CA ILE A 97 4.95 -4.62 -0.94
C ILE A 97 3.60 -5.30 -1.16
N GLY A 98 3.59 -6.49 -1.75
CA GLY A 98 2.38 -7.28 -1.98
C GLY A 98 1.68 -7.67 -0.68
N ASP A 99 2.43 -8.12 0.32
CA ASP A 99 1.93 -8.48 1.64
C ASP A 99 1.36 -7.28 2.40
N CYS A 100 2.05 -6.14 2.34
CA CYS A 100 1.55 -4.89 2.89
C CYS A 100 0.20 -4.52 2.26
N ASN A 101 0.10 -4.52 0.92
CA ASN A 101 -1.14 -4.20 0.22
C ASN A 101 -2.29 -5.14 0.60
N ARG A 102 -2.03 -6.46 0.69
CA ARG A 102 -3.02 -7.44 1.13
C ARG A 102 -3.52 -7.16 2.54
N LYS A 103 -2.60 -6.98 3.50
CA LYS A 103 -2.93 -6.69 4.91
C LYS A 103 -3.77 -5.42 5.03
N GLN A 104 -3.41 -4.40 4.25
CA GLN A 104 -4.15 -3.14 4.20
C GLN A 104 -5.58 -3.32 3.73
N THR A 105 -5.78 -4.03 2.62
CA THR A 105 -7.12 -4.33 2.10
C THR A 105 -7.97 -5.10 3.10
N GLU A 106 -7.39 -6.10 3.78
CA GLU A 106 -8.08 -6.88 4.81
C GLU A 106 -8.51 -6.01 6.00
N GLN A 107 -7.62 -5.14 6.48
CA GLN A 107 -7.92 -4.19 7.56
C GLN A 107 -9.04 -3.22 7.17
N ARG A 108 -9.03 -2.65 5.95
CA ARG A 108 -10.12 -1.77 5.49
C ARG A 108 -11.47 -2.47 5.54
N ILE A 109 -11.53 -3.70 5.02
CA ILE A 109 -12.75 -4.48 5.01
C ILE A 109 -13.21 -4.79 6.44
N SER A 110 -12.30 -5.14 7.35
CA SER A 110 -12.66 -5.46 8.73
C SER A 110 -13.26 -4.27 9.49
N ILE A 111 -12.88 -3.04 9.14
CA ILE A 111 -13.39 -1.81 9.77
C ILE A 111 -14.77 -1.41 9.22
N VAL A 112 -14.99 -1.55 7.92
CA VAL A 112 -16.26 -1.15 7.28
C VAL A 112 -17.34 -2.21 7.47
N LYS A 113 -16.98 -3.49 7.52
CA LYS A 113 -17.92 -4.61 7.59
C LYS A 113 -18.91 -4.54 8.77
N PRO A 114 -18.50 -4.21 10.01
CA PRO A 114 -19.44 -4.08 11.14
C PRO A 114 -20.52 -3.02 10.89
N GLN A 115 -20.14 -1.90 10.27
CA GLN A 115 -21.09 -0.83 9.93
C GLN A 115 -22.11 -1.30 8.90
N PHE A 116 -21.64 -1.97 7.85
CA PHE A 116 -22.49 -2.58 6.82
C PHE A 116 -23.50 -3.56 7.42
N GLU A 117 -23.06 -4.51 8.24
CA GLU A 117 -23.97 -5.51 8.83
C GLU A 117 -24.98 -4.86 9.79
N SER A 118 -24.55 -3.86 10.57
CA SER A 118 -25.45 -3.08 11.42
C SER A 118 -26.55 -2.40 10.60
N LEU A 119 -26.18 -1.62 9.58
CA LEU A 119 -27.14 -0.93 8.72
C LEU A 119 -28.06 -1.91 8.02
N LYS A 120 -27.51 -2.95 7.40
CA LYS A 120 -28.26 -4.00 6.71
C LYS A 120 -29.28 -4.67 7.63
N SER A 121 -28.94 -4.92 8.89
CA SER A 121 -29.89 -5.49 9.85
C SER A 121 -31.05 -4.52 10.18
N SER A 122 -30.76 -3.22 10.26
CA SER A 122 -31.74 -2.18 10.61
C SER A 122 -32.60 -1.68 9.44
N THR A 123 -32.11 -1.74 8.20
CA THR A 123 -32.82 -1.24 7.01
C THR A 123 -34.03 -2.12 6.69
N LYS A 124 -35.24 -1.57 6.84
CA LYS A 124 -36.51 -2.25 6.57
C LYS A 124 -36.94 -2.13 5.10
N ASN A 125 -36.65 -1.00 4.47
CA ASN A 125 -36.98 -0.80 3.06
C ASN A 125 -36.16 -1.76 2.19
N LYS A 126 -36.85 -2.55 1.35
CA LYS A 126 -36.20 -3.56 0.50
C LYS A 126 -35.30 -2.93 -0.56
N VAL A 127 -35.72 -1.82 -1.17
CA VAL A 127 -34.96 -1.14 -2.22
C VAL A 127 -33.70 -0.53 -1.63
N GLU A 128 -33.83 0.18 -0.50
CA GLU A 128 -32.70 0.73 0.25
C GLU A 128 -31.71 -0.37 0.68
N LYS A 129 -32.21 -1.50 1.17
CA LYS A 129 -31.36 -2.65 1.56
C LYS A 129 -30.59 -3.23 0.38
N VAL A 130 -31.21 -3.32 -0.80
CA VAL A 130 -30.53 -3.77 -2.03
C VAL A 130 -29.44 -2.77 -2.44
N ALA A 131 -29.74 -1.48 -2.44
CA ALA A 131 -28.77 -0.44 -2.76
C ALA A 131 -27.59 -0.41 -1.78
N LEU A 132 -27.84 -0.57 -0.48
CA LEU A 132 -26.80 -0.73 0.55
C LEU A 132 -25.87 -1.92 0.26
N ILE A 133 -26.44 -3.09 -0.04
CA ILE A 133 -25.67 -4.30 -0.37
C ILE A 133 -24.83 -4.08 -1.63
N LYS A 134 -25.40 -3.43 -2.65
CA LYS A 134 -24.69 -3.10 -3.88
C LYS A 134 -23.54 -2.13 -3.62
N ALA A 135 -23.77 -1.03 -2.91
CA ALA A 135 -22.73 -0.06 -2.55
C ALA A 135 -21.57 -0.72 -1.81
N TYR A 136 -21.85 -1.55 -0.80
CA TYR A 136 -20.82 -2.28 -0.07
C TYR A 136 -20.09 -3.31 -0.96
N SER A 137 -20.80 -4.04 -1.82
CA SER A 137 -20.21 -5.03 -2.72
C SER A 137 -19.27 -4.40 -3.75
N GLU A 138 -19.69 -3.31 -4.39
CA GLU A 138 -18.86 -2.56 -5.34
C GLU A 138 -17.66 -1.94 -4.62
N TRP A 139 -17.83 -1.46 -3.39
CA TRP A 139 -16.71 -0.97 -2.59
C TRP A 139 -15.69 -2.07 -2.25
N VAL A 140 -16.15 -3.26 -1.85
CA VAL A 140 -15.26 -4.42 -1.60
C VAL A 140 -14.53 -4.83 -2.88
N SER A 141 -15.23 -4.84 -4.02
CA SER A 141 -14.61 -5.09 -5.34
C SER A 141 -13.53 -4.06 -5.62
N TYR A 142 -13.86 -2.78 -5.46
CA TYR A 142 -12.96 -1.66 -5.69
C TYR A 142 -11.68 -1.79 -4.86
N VAL A 143 -11.76 -1.93 -3.53
CA VAL A 143 -10.56 -2.00 -2.67
C VAL A 143 -9.72 -3.27 -2.89
N LYS A 144 -10.32 -4.37 -3.37
CA LYS A 144 -9.58 -5.59 -3.73
C LYS A 144 -8.91 -5.53 -5.10
N ASN A 145 -9.60 -4.92 -6.07
CA ASN A 145 -9.21 -4.89 -7.46
C ASN A 145 -8.45 -3.61 -7.85
N ASN A 146 -8.19 -2.72 -6.89
CA ASN A 146 -7.36 -1.51 -7.07
C ASN A 146 -5.87 -1.82 -7.29
N THR A 147 -5.57 -2.87 -8.06
CA THR A 147 -4.23 -3.42 -8.32
C THR A 147 -3.88 -3.40 -9.82
N GLY A 148 -4.75 -2.90 -10.71
CA GLY A 148 -4.52 -2.90 -12.17
C GLY A 148 -4.95 -1.62 -12.91
N GLY A 149 -4.83 -1.57 -14.24
CA GLY A 149 -5.15 -0.39 -15.07
C GLY A 149 -6.64 -0.06 -15.26
N ASN A 150 -7.54 -0.70 -14.49
CA ASN A 150 -9.00 -0.54 -14.60
C ASN A 150 -9.59 0.40 -13.53
N ASP A 151 -8.76 1.11 -12.76
CA ASP A 151 -9.18 1.89 -11.59
C ASP A 151 -10.30 2.87 -11.90
N ALA A 152 -10.21 3.59 -13.02
CA ALA A 152 -11.24 4.56 -13.40
C ALA A 152 -12.60 3.90 -13.62
N ARG A 153 -12.63 2.69 -14.20
CA ARG A 153 -13.88 1.96 -14.43
C ARG A 153 -14.44 1.43 -13.11
N GLU A 154 -13.61 0.85 -12.27
CA GLU A 154 -14.04 0.34 -10.96
C GLU A 154 -14.50 1.51 -10.05
N ARG A 155 -13.85 2.66 -10.14
CA ARG A 155 -14.25 3.88 -9.43
C ARG A 155 -15.63 4.37 -9.87
N VAL A 156 -15.89 4.42 -11.18
CA VAL A 156 -17.21 4.80 -11.70
C VAL A 156 -18.32 3.86 -11.22
N LYS A 157 -18.06 2.55 -11.16
CA LYS A 157 -19.02 1.58 -10.61
C LYS A 157 -19.32 1.83 -9.13
N LEU A 158 -18.26 2.07 -8.34
CA LEU A 158 -18.39 2.41 -6.93
C LEU A 158 -19.20 3.68 -6.73
N ASP A 159 -18.81 4.77 -7.40
CA ASP A 159 -19.48 6.07 -7.28
C ASP A 159 -20.96 5.97 -7.67
N SER A 160 -21.28 5.23 -8.73
CA SER A 160 -22.67 4.98 -9.14
C SER A 160 -23.46 4.18 -8.10
N ALA A 161 -22.85 3.18 -7.45
CA ALA A 161 -23.51 2.37 -6.43
C ALA A 161 -23.72 3.16 -5.12
N ILE A 162 -22.77 4.01 -4.74
CA ILE A 162 -22.90 4.92 -3.61
C ILE A 162 -24.04 5.91 -3.87
N ALA A 163 -24.08 6.54 -5.05
CA ALA A 163 -25.14 7.48 -5.40
C ALA A 163 -26.52 6.80 -5.41
N GLU A 164 -26.63 5.57 -5.91
CA GLU A 164 -27.88 4.82 -5.86
C GLU A 164 -28.37 4.62 -4.42
N TYR A 165 -27.46 4.23 -3.51
CA TYR A 165 -27.77 4.08 -2.09
C TYR A 165 -28.13 5.42 -1.44
N GLU A 166 -27.38 6.49 -1.71
CA GLU A 166 -27.61 7.84 -1.19
C GLU A 166 -29.02 8.35 -1.50
N ASN A 167 -29.56 8.01 -2.67
CA ASN A 167 -30.87 8.46 -3.13
C ASN A 167 -32.07 7.58 -2.68
N GLN A 168 -31.84 6.51 -1.90
CA GLN A 168 -32.92 5.70 -1.28
C GLN A 168 -33.41 6.26 0.06
#